data_AF-A0A958VQ85-F1
#
_entry.id   AF-A0A958VQ85-F1
#
_cell.length_a   1.000
_cell.length_b   1.000
_cell.length_c   1.000
_cell.angle_alpha   90.00
_cell.angle_beta   90.00
_cell.angle_gamma   90.00
#
_symmetry.space_group_name_H-M   'P 1'
#
loop_
_entity.id
_entity.type
_entity.pdbx_description
1 polymer ?
#
loop_
_entity_poly.entity_id
_entity_poly.type
_entity_poly.pdbx_seq_one_letter_code
_entity_poly.pdbx_strand_id
1 'polypeptide(L)'
;MTNSKYKKLALSILFDAIGFIPGIDLVWAPLSGYLMTKMYKGTTGKVAGVITFIEEAFPFFDIIPTFTIMWVYTYVFEKKKEPVYEV
;
A
#
# COMPACT_ATOMS: atom_id res chain seq x y z
N MET A 1 -7.24 -15.24 -13.39
CA MET A 1 -6.50 -13.98 -13.65
C MET A 1 -7.24 -12.70 -13.22
N THR A 2 -8.50 -12.72 -12.75
CA THR A 2 -9.18 -11.56 -12.13
C THR A 2 -8.99 -11.46 -10.60
N ASN A 3 -8.56 -12.55 -9.97
CA ASN A 3 -8.49 -12.68 -8.52
C ASN A 3 -7.33 -11.86 -7.90
N SER A 4 -6.27 -11.53 -8.64
CA SER A 4 -5.13 -10.78 -8.09
C SER A 4 -5.50 -9.32 -7.79
N LYS A 5 -6.25 -8.65 -8.67
CA LYS A 5 -6.66 -7.24 -8.53
C LYS A 5 -7.51 -7.03 -7.27
N TYR A 6 -8.59 -7.81 -7.12
CA TYR A 6 -9.49 -7.68 -5.97
C TYR A 6 -8.84 -8.18 -4.67
N LYS A 7 -7.93 -9.16 -4.73
CA LYS A 7 -7.10 -9.52 -3.57
C LYS A 7 -6.20 -8.37 -3.12
N LYS A 8 -5.57 -7.66 -4.05
CA LYS A 8 -4.78 -6.46 -3.70
C LYS A 8 -5.66 -5.34 -3.18
N LEU A 9 -6.89 -5.18 -3.68
CA LEU A 9 -7.85 -4.21 -3.14
C LEU A 9 -8.20 -4.55 -1.69
N ALA A 10 -8.57 -5.80 -1.43
CA ALA A 10 -8.90 -6.27 -0.09
C ALA A 10 -7.71 -6.11 0.88
N LEU A 11 -6.49 -6.44 0.45
CA LEU A 11 -5.28 -6.19 1.24
C LEU A 11 -5.02 -4.71 1.48
N SER A 12 -5.27 -3.86 0.47
CA SER A 12 -5.06 -2.41 0.61
C SER A 12 -6.01 -1.82 1.64
N ILE A 13 -7.30 -2.16 1.57
CA ILE A 13 -8.31 -1.74 2.54
C ILE A 13 -7.99 -2.29 3.94
N LEU A 14 -7.53 -3.55 4.03
CA LEU A 14 -7.14 -4.15 5.30
C LEU A 14 -5.95 -3.42 5.93
N PHE A 15 -4.93 -3.05 5.14
CA PHE A 15 -3.76 -2.35 5.65
C PHE A 15 -4.08 -0.91 6.06
N ASP A 16 -4.90 -0.18 5.28
CA ASP A 16 -5.36 1.15 5.68
C ASP A 16 -6.20 1.08 6.99
N ALA A 17 -7.04 0.05 7.14
CA ALA A 17 -7.83 -0.14 8.38
C ALA A 17 -6.96 -0.50 9.60
N ILE A 18 -5.81 -1.16 9.39
CA ILE A 18 -4.86 -1.44 10.46
C ILE A 18 -4.05 -0.18 10.81
N GLY A 19 -3.68 0.63 9.81
CA GLY A 19 -3.01 1.93 10.01
C GLY A 19 -3.78 2.82 10.97
N PHE A 20 -5.09 2.94 10.77
CA PHE A 20 -5.99 3.73 11.62
C PHE A 20 -6.12 3.27 13.08
N ILE A 21 -5.41 2.23 13.53
CA ILE A 21 -5.39 1.81 14.92
C ILE A 21 -4.30 2.62 15.64
N PRO A 22 -4.65 3.67 16.41
CA PRO A 22 -3.64 4.50 17.06
C PRO A 22 -2.82 3.68 18.07
N GLY A 23 -1.50 3.87 18.06
CA GLY A 23 -0.59 3.27 19.05
C GLY A 23 0.19 2.04 18.59
N ILE A 24 0.01 1.58 17.34
CA ILE A 24 0.89 0.58 16.71
C ILE A 24 1.91 1.20 15.74
N ASP A 25 1.81 2.50 15.49
CA ASP A 25 2.54 3.32 14.52
C ASP A 25 4.06 3.08 14.51
N LEU A 26 4.66 2.83 15.68
CA LEU A 26 6.10 2.56 15.81
C LEU A 26 6.54 1.29 15.06
N VAL A 27 5.73 0.25 15.10
CA VAL A 27 5.97 -1.03 14.40
C VAL A 27 5.31 -1.01 13.03
N TRP A 28 4.15 -0.35 12.94
CA TRP A 28 3.34 -0.32 11.74
C TRP A 28 3.95 0.55 10.64
N ALA A 29 4.56 1.70 10.95
CA ALA A 29 5.23 2.55 9.97
C ALA A 29 6.31 1.81 9.14
N PRO A 30 7.33 1.15 9.74
CA PRO A 30 8.31 0.39 8.95
C PRO A 30 7.68 -0.79 8.21
N LEU A 31 6.65 -1.42 8.79
CA LEU A 31 5.96 -2.53 8.16
C LEU A 31 5.12 -2.09 6.95
N SER A 32 4.42 -0.96 7.05
CA SER A 32 3.58 -0.41 5.99
C SER A 32 4.42 -0.05 4.77
N GLY A 33 5.55 0.63 4.97
CA GLY A 33 6.49 0.95 3.91
C GLY A 33 7.02 -0.30 3.21
N TYR A 34 7.38 -1.34 3.98
CA TYR A 34 7.82 -2.62 3.42
C TYR A 34 6.70 -3.31 2.61
N LEU A 35 5.49 -3.40 3.16
CA LEU A 35 4.32 -4.00 2.51
C LEU A 35 3.99 -3.29 1.19
N MET A 36 4.05 -1.97 1.15
CA MET A 36 3.83 -1.17 -0.05
C MET A 36 4.83 -1.54 -1.16
N THR A 37 6.12 -1.58 -0.84
CA THR A 37 7.16 -1.97 -1.82
C THR A 37 7.03 -3.41 -2.31
N LYS A 38 6.44 -4.30 -1.48
CA LYS A 38 6.19 -5.71 -1.82
C LYS A 38 4.95 -5.88 -2.69
N MET A 39 3.87 -5.14 -2.41
CA MET A 39 2.62 -5.18 -3.17
C MET A 39 2.76 -4.55 -4.55
N TYR A 40 3.50 -3.45 -4.63
CA TYR A 40 3.71 -2.67 -5.83
C TYR A 40 5.21 -2.66 -6.17
N LYS A 41 5.58 -3.43 -7.18
CA LYS A 41 6.98 -3.50 -7.61
C LYS A 41 7.39 -2.25 -8.39
N GLY A 42 8.67 -1.93 -8.35
CA GLY A 42 9.27 -0.82 -9.12
C GLY A 42 9.40 0.47 -8.31
N THR A 43 9.73 1.56 -9.01
CA THR A 43 9.99 2.87 -8.40
C THR A 43 8.74 3.42 -7.70
N THR A 44 7.56 3.26 -8.29
CA THR A 44 6.31 3.79 -7.73
C THR A 44 6.01 3.20 -6.35
N GLY A 45 6.14 1.87 -6.17
CA GLY A 45 5.89 1.26 -4.86
C GLY A 45 6.97 1.57 -3.82
N LYS A 46 8.21 1.84 -4.24
CA LYS A 46 9.26 2.34 -3.33
C LYS A 46 8.95 3.75 -2.84
N VAL A 47 8.58 4.65 -3.74
CA VAL A 47 8.20 6.03 -3.40
C VAL A 47 6.95 6.03 -2.51
N ALA A 48 5.92 5.27 -2.91
CA ALA A 48 4.72 5.10 -2.09
C ALA A 48 5.06 4.53 -0.71
N GLY A 49 5.98 3.56 -0.60
CA GLY A 49 6.36 2.99 0.69
C GLY A 49 7.11 3.95 1.61
N VAL A 50 7.90 4.87 1.05
CA VAL A 50 8.51 5.96 1.85
C VAL A 50 7.44 6.94 2.31
N ILE A 51 6.46 7.25 1.46
CA ILE A 51 5.33 8.12 1.81
C ILE A 51 4.52 7.48 2.94
N THR A 52 4.14 6.19 2.84
CA THR A 52 3.36 5.52 3.91
C THR A 52 4.14 5.47 5.21
N PHE A 53 5.45 5.20 5.15
CA PHE A 53 6.29 5.19 6.34
C PHE A 53 6.25 6.54 7.06
N ILE A 54 6.33 7.63 6.32
CA ILE A 54 6.28 8.98 6.87
C ILE A 54 4.88 9.26 7.42
N GLU A 55 3.82 9.00 6.65
CA GLU A 55 2.43 9.25 7.09
C GLU A 55 2.10 8.55 8.40
N GLU A 56 2.51 7.29 8.55
CA GLU A 56 2.30 6.48 9.75
C GLU A 56 3.21 6.92 10.91
N ALA A 57 4.42 7.38 10.62
CA ALA A 57 5.35 7.87 11.65
C ALA A 57 4.91 9.22 12.26
N PHE A 58 4.07 9.99 11.57
CA PHE A 58 3.55 11.25 12.06
C PHE A 58 2.10 11.10 12.57
N PRO A 59 1.83 11.39 13.86
CA PRO A 59 0.46 11.51 14.33
C PRO A 59 -0.24 12.60 13.50
N PHE A 60 -1.54 12.45 13.23
CA PHE A 60 -2.39 13.29 12.37
C PHE A 60 -2.39 12.99 10.86
N PHE A 61 -1.36 12.34 10.30
CA PHE A 61 -1.33 11.99 8.86
C PHE A 61 -1.91 10.60 8.56
N ASP A 62 -2.06 9.76 9.58
CA ASP A 62 -2.74 8.46 9.57
C ASP A 62 -4.27 8.57 9.37
N ILE A 63 -4.73 9.41 8.45
CA ILE A 63 -6.14 9.51 8.02
C ILE A 63 -6.24 9.23 6.51
N ILE A 64 -5.10 9.16 5.82
CA ILE A 64 -5.01 9.02 4.38
C ILE A 64 -4.91 7.52 4.03
N PRO A 65 -5.87 6.95 3.29
CA PRO A 65 -5.87 5.53 2.93
C PRO A 65 -4.89 5.25 1.77
N THR A 66 -3.60 5.33 2.06
CA THR A 66 -2.53 5.36 1.05
C THR A 66 -2.38 4.05 0.29
N PHE A 67 -2.65 2.89 0.90
CA PHE A 67 -2.67 1.62 0.16
C PHE A 67 -3.79 1.58 -0.87
N THR A 68 -4.97 2.05 -0.50
CA THR A 68 -6.13 2.12 -1.39
C THR A 68 -5.89 3.12 -2.52
N ILE A 69 -5.31 4.28 -2.24
CA ILE A 69 -4.92 5.26 -3.27
C ILE A 69 -3.93 4.63 -4.25
N MET A 70 -2.91 3.92 -3.74
CA MET A 70 -1.93 3.25 -4.60
C MET A 70 -2.56 2.16 -5.46
N TRP A 71 -3.57 1.45 -4.93
CA TRP A 71 -4.35 0.50 -5.71
C TRP A 71 -5.11 1.19 -6.84
N VAL A 72 -5.81 2.30 -6.56
CA VAL A 72 -6.53 3.07 -7.57
C VAL A 72 -5.56 3.58 -8.63
N TYR A 73 -4.45 4.19 -8.22
CA TYR A 73 -3.38 4.63 -9.11
C TYR A 73 -2.92 3.50 -10.03
N THR A 74 -2.60 2.34 -9.48
CA THR A 74 -2.07 1.19 -10.23
C THR A 74 -3.08 0.55 -11.17
N TYR A 75 -4.36 0.47 -10.79
CA TYR A 75 -5.35 -0.35 -11.51
C TYR A 75 -6.39 0.44 -12.28
N VAL A 76 -6.55 1.73 -12.00
CA VAL A 76 -7.47 2.65 -12.68
C VAL A 76 -6.72 3.58 -13.62
N PHE A 77 -5.63 4.18 -13.15
CA PHE A 77 -4.88 5.19 -13.92
C PHE A 77 -3.69 4.59 -14.69
N GLU A 78 -2.92 3.71 -14.06
CA GLU A 78 -1.74 3.11 -14.68
C GLU A 78 -2.11 1.86 -15.49
N LYS A 79 -2.28 2.02 -16.81
CA LYS A 79 -2.44 0.87 -17.73
C LYS A 79 -1.09 0.19 -17.98
N LYS A 80 -0.47 -0.44 -16.98
CA LYS A 80 0.77 -1.21 -17.19
C LYS A 80 0.73 -2.65 -16.67
N LYS A 81 1.09 -3.51 -17.62
CA LYS A 81 1.24 -4.98 -17.62
C LYS A 81 1.50 -5.56 -16.24
N GLU A 82 0.60 -6.42 -15.79
CA GLU A 82 0.87 -7.38 -14.73
C GLU A 82 2.19 -8.09 -15.06
N PRO A 83 3.25 -8.00 -14.24
CA PRO A 83 4.28 -9.02 -14.32
C PRO A 83 3.60 -10.31 -13.89
N VAL A 84 3.35 -11.18 -14.87
CA VAL A 84 2.99 -12.58 -14.64
C VAL A 84 4.03 -13.12 -13.68
N TYR A 85 3.62 -13.38 -12.43
CA TYR A 85 4.39 -14.24 -11.56
C TYR A 85 4.20 -15.64 -12.11
N GLU A 86 5.16 -16.07 -12.92
CA GLU A 86 5.43 -17.50 -13.07
C GLU A 86 5.80 -18.02 -11.68
N VAL A 87 4.98 -18.96 -11.20
CA VAL A 87 5.32 -19.86 -10.10
C VAL A 87 6.10 -21.03 -10.65
#